data_AF-A0A973I6M1-F1
#
_entry.id   AF-A0A973I6M1-F1
#
_cell.length_a   1.000
_cell.length_b   1.000
_cell.length_c   1.000
_cell.angle_alpha   90.00
_cell.angle_beta   90.00
_cell.angle_gamma   90.00
#
_symmetry.space_group_name_H-M   'P 1'
#
loop_
_entity.id
_entity.type
_entity.pdbx_description
1 polymer ?
#
loop_
_entity_poly.entity_id
_entity_poly.type
_entity_poly.pdbx_seq_one_letter_code
_entity_poly.pdbx_strand_id
1 'polypeptide(L)'
;QILAYFKQTNVAHFRQGFITHLCSVTDGPCEYKGDNMVDIHTGMNIPEKDFNRVVELLINAMDEQQIPQTVQNQILSRLAPLRPEVINI
;
A
#
# COMPACT_ATOMS: atom_id res chain seq x y z
N GLN A 1 5.53 -7.27 -13.31
CA GLN A 1 4.48 -8.23 -12.89
C GLN A 1 3.20 -7.51 -12.46
N ILE A 2 3.23 -6.61 -11.48
CA ILE A 2 2.02 -5.93 -10.96
C ILE A 2 1.50 -4.73 -11.78
N LEU A 3 2.24 -4.26 -12.81
CA LEU A 3 1.84 -3.09 -13.60
C LEU A 3 0.48 -3.24 -14.30
N ALA A 4 0.03 -4.48 -14.54
CA ALA A 4 -1.27 -4.75 -15.15
C ALA A 4 -2.44 -4.19 -14.32
N TYR A 5 -2.34 -4.22 -12.98
CA TYR A 5 -3.35 -3.68 -12.07
C TYR A 5 -3.50 -2.15 -12.19
N PHE A 6 -2.46 -1.47 -12.69
CA PHE A 6 -2.42 -0.01 -12.76
C PHE A 6 -2.70 0.56 -14.16
N LYS A 7 -3.01 -0.29 -15.16
CA LYS A 7 -3.17 0.12 -16.56
C LYS A 7 -4.23 1.21 -16.78
N GLN A 8 -5.27 1.24 -15.97
CA GLN A 8 -6.37 2.21 -16.06
C GLN A 8 -6.35 3.20 -14.89
N THR A 9 -5.31 3.17 -14.06
CA THR A 9 -5.20 4.01 -12.88
C THR A 9 -4.67 5.38 -13.25
N ASN A 10 -5.29 6.43 -12.71
CA ASN A 10 -4.65 7.74 -12.70
C ASN A 10 -3.51 7.74 -11.68
N VAL A 11 -2.27 7.78 -12.18
CA VAL A 11 -1.05 7.70 -11.36
C VAL A 11 -0.95 8.84 -10.33
N ALA A 12 -1.38 10.05 -10.68
CA ALA A 12 -1.35 11.18 -9.75
C ALA A 12 -2.37 10.99 -8.60
N HIS A 13 -3.56 10.50 -8.93
CA HIS A 13 -4.58 10.17 -7.93
C HIS A 13 -4.11 9.05 -7.00
N PHE A 14 -3.59 7.95 -7.56
CA PHE A 14 -3.02 6.86 -6.77
C PHE A 14 -1.90 7.33 -5.84
N ARG A 15 -0.94 8.12 -6.36
CA ARG A 15 0.17 8.65 -5.57
C ARG A 15 -0.34 9.47 -4.39
N GLN A 16 -1.29 10.37 -4.62
CA GLN A 16 -1.85 11.20 -3.56
C GLN A 16 -2.62 10.35 -2.53
N GLY A 17 -3.42 9.39 -2.99
CA GLY A 17 -4.16 8.46 -2.14
C GLY A 17 -3.22 7.64 -1.24
N PHE A 18 -2.16 7.07 -1.82
CA PHE A 18 -1.18 6.29 -1.08
C PHE A 18 -0.40 7.13 -0.06
N ILE A 19 0.01 8.36 -0.42
CA ILE A 19 0.67 9.29 0.53
C ILE A 19 -0.24 9.60 1.72
N THR A 20 -1.49 9.97 1.47
CA THR A 20 -2.44 10.31 2.55
C THR A 20 -2.76 9.08 3.40
N HIS A 21 -2.97 7.93 2.78
CA HIS A 21 -3.23 6.67 3.49
C HIS A 21 -2.05 6.27 4.39
N LEU A 22 -0.82 6.29 3.85
CA LEU A 22 0.38 5.98 4.60
C LEU A 22 0.58 6.96 5.76
N CYS A 23 0.41 8.26 5.54
CA CYS A 23 0.48 9.27 6.59
C CYS A 23 -0.51 8.98 7.72
N SER A 24 -1.77 8.68 7.38
CA SER A 24 -2.83 8.40 8.35
C SER A 24 -2.57 7.10 9.14
N VAL A 25 -2.16 6.01 8.47
CA VAL A 25 -1.92 4.71 9.12
C VAL A 25 -0.70 4.74 10.06
N THR A 26 0.22 5.66 9.84
CA THR A 26 1.39 5.89 10.70
C THR A 26 1.14 6.96 11.77
N ASP A 27 -0.12 7.25 12.11
CA ASP A 27 -0.52 8.25 13.12
C ASP A 27 -0.07 9.70 12.79
N GLY A 28 0.14 9.99 11.52
CA GLY A 28 0.42 11.34 11.03
C GLY A 28 -0.83 12.23 11.04
N PRO A 29 -0.68 13.55 10.84
CA PRO A 29 -1.78 14.51 10.93
C PRO A 29 -2.77 14.45 9.75
N CYS A 30 -2.58 13.52 8.81
CA CYS A 30 -3.40 13.40 7.61
C CYS A 30 -4.67 12.58 7.89
N GLU A 31 -5.78 13.01 7.30
CA GLU A 31 -7.03 12.25 7.28
C GLU A 31 -7.20 11.58 5.92
N TYR A 32 -7.27 10.24 5.90
CA TYR A 32 -7.60 9.50 4.68
C TYR A 32 -9.11 9.53 4.42
N LYS A 33 -9.50 10.13 3.29
CA LYS A 33 -10.90 10.28 2.86
C LYS A 33 -11.24 9.45 1.61
N GLY A 34 -10.36 8.53 1.24
CA GLY A 34 -10.62 7.61 0.13
C GLY A 34 -11.51 6.45 0.58
N ASP A 35 -11.90 5.63 -0.40
CA ASP A 35 -12.65 4.40 -0.15
C ASP A 35 -11.83 3.42 0.71
N ASN A 36 -12.49 2.51 1.42
CA ASN A 36 -11.79 1.51 2.21
C ASN A 36 -11.05 0.50 1.31
N MET A 37 -10.13 -0.28 1.88
CA MET A 37 -9.30 -1.20 1.10
C MET A 37 -10.13 -2.28 0.40
N VAL A 38 -11.22 -2.74 1.01
CA VAL A 38 -12.12 -3.74 0.41
C VAL A 38 -12.76 -3.17 -0.86
N ASP A 39 -13.34 -1.97 -0.79
CA ASP A 39 -14.01 -1.33 -1.93
C ASP A 39 -13.03 -1.06 -3.08
N ILE A 40 -11.80 -0.67 -2.77
CA ILE A 40 -10.77 -0.40 -3.79
C ILE A 40 -10.32 -1.67 -4.51
N HIS A 41 -10.15 -2.78 -3.78
CA HIS A 41 -9.50 -3.98 -4.30
C HIS A 41 -10.48 -5.10 -4.70
N THR A 42 -11.77 -4.98 -4.38
CA THR A 42 -12.80 -5.96 -4.76
C THR A 42 -12.81 -6.20 -6.27
N GLY A 43 -12.83 -7.47 -6.67
CA GLY A 43 -12.82 -7.91 -8.06
C GLY A 43 -11.43 -7.92 -8.71
N MET A 44 -10.39 -7.42 -8.04
CA MET A 44 -9.01 -7.49 -8.56
C MET A 44 -8.40 -8.88 -8.41
N ASN A 45 -8.90 -9.71 -7.49
CA ASN A 45 -8.42 -11.08 -7.24
C ASN A 45 -6.88 -11.16 -7.09
N ILE A 46 -6.31 -10.24 -6.32
CA ILE A 46 -4.85 -10.10 -6.20
C ILE A 46 -4.30 -11.35 -5.48
N PRO A 47 -3.44 -12.16 -6.13
CA PRO A 47 -2.84 -13.32 -5.49
C PRO A 47 -1.74 -12.88 -4.53
N GLU A 48 -1.48 -13.69 -3.51
CA GLU A 48 -0.47 -13.41 -2.48
C GLU A 48 0.91 -13.04 -3.07
N LYS A 49 1.34 -13.71 -4.14
CA LYS A 49 2.62 -13.40 -4.81
C LYS A 49 2.70 -11.95 -5.30
N ASP A 50 1.59 -11.39 -5.80
CA ASP A 50 1.57 -10.05 -6.37
C ASP A 50 1.42 -9.00 -5.25
N PHE A 51 0.68 -9.34 -4.18
CA PHE A 51 0.65 -8.53 -2.97
C PHE A 51 2.04 -8.43 -2.33
N ASN A 52 2.73 -9.56 -2.16
CA ASN A 52 4.09 -9.59 -1.61
C ASN A 52 5.06 -8.78 -2.48
N ARG A 53 4.86 -8.75 -3.79
CA ARG A 53 5.66 -7.91 -4.68
C ARG A 53 5.49 -6.41 -4.38
N VAL A 54 4.30 -5.95 -3.99
CA VAL A 54 4.09 -4.55 -3.55
C VAL A 54 4.83 -4.29 -2.24
N VAL A 55 4.79 -5.22 -1.29
CA VAL A 55 5.51 -5.11 -0.01
C VAL A 55 7.02 -5.00 -0.24
N GLU A 56 7.59 -5.84 -1.11
CA GLU A 56 9.01 -5.76 -1.50
C GLU A 56 9.37 -4.40 -2.10
N LEU A 57 8.52 -3.87 -2.98
CA LEU A 57 8.75 -2.56 -3.60
C LEU A 57 8.69 -1.43 -2.57
N LEU A 58 7.83 -1.53 -1.56
CA LEU A 58 7.79 -0.58 -0.45
C LEU A 58 9.06 -0.64 0.40
N ILE A 59 9.55 -1.84 0.72
CA ILE A 59 10.82 -2.02 1.45
C ILE A 59 11.96 -1.40 0.67
N ASN A 60 12.10 -1.72 -0.63
CA ASN A 60 13.14 -1.14 -1.47
C ASN A 60 13.07 0.39 -1.51
N ALA A 61 11.87 0.97 -1.60
CA ALA A 61 11.70 2.42 -1.56
C ALA A 61 12.14 3.03 -0.21
N MET A 62 11.86 2.36 0.91
CA MET A 62 12.34 2.80 2.22
C MET A 62 13.86 2.67 2.38
N ASP A 63 14.45 1.61 1.81
CA ASP A 63 15.90 1.41 1.76
C ASP A 63 16.60 2.50 0.93
N GLU A 64 16.04 2.85 -0.23
CA GLU A 64 16.53 3.96 -1.07
C GLU A 64 16.50 5.31 -0.34
N GLN A 65 15.53 5.50 0.58
CA GLN A 65 15.44 6.67 1.45
C GLN A 65 16.24 6.54 2.75
N GLN A 66 17.01 5.45 2.91
CA GLN A 66 17.86 5.19 4.07
C GLN A 66 17.09 5.19 5.39
N ILE A 67 15.83 4.75 5.38
CA ILE A 67 15.01 4.63 6.59
C ILE A 67 15.54 3.46 7.43
N PRO A 68 15.83 3.64 8.73
CA PRO A 68 16.31 2.55 9.58
C PRO A 68 15.34 1.36 9.58
N GLN A 69 15.87 0.13 9.51
CA GLN A 69 15.02 -1.08 9.45
C GLN A 69 14.00 -1.19 10.59
N THR A 70 14.33 -0.70 11.79
CA THR A 70 13.37 -0.65 12.90
C THR A 70 12.14 0.20 12.56
N VAL A 71 12.33 1.33 11.88
CA VAL A 71 11.24 2.21 11.44
C VAL A 71 10.48 1.57 10.28
N GLN A 72 11.17 0.91 9.34
CA GLN A 72 10.52 0.16 8.26
C GLN A 72 9.58 -0.92 8.82
N ASN A 73 10.04 -1.69 9.80
CA ASN A 73 9.24 -2.74 10.44
C ASN A 73 8.02 -2.16 11.17
N GLN A 74 8.16 -0.98 11.80
CA GLN A 74 7.02 -0.28 12.39
C GLN A 74 5.97 0.09 11.33
N ILE A 75 6.38 0.69 10.22
CA ILE A 75 5.48 1.03 9.09
C ILE A 75 4.78 -0.23 8.55
N LEU A 76 5.55 -1.29 8.27
CA LEU A 76 5.00 -2.54 7.76
C LEU A 76 4.01 -3.19 8.73
N SER A 77 4.29 -3.17 10.04
CA SER A 77 3.38 -3.71 11.05
C SER A 77 2.04 -2.96 11.12
N ARG A 78 2.02 -1.65 10.81
CA ARG A 78 0.79 -0.85 10.72
C ARG A 78 -0.04 -1.22 9.49
N LEU A 79 0.61 -1.58 8.38
CA LEU A 79 -0.05 -1.94 7.12
C LEU A 79 -0.49 -3.41 7.06
N ALA A 80 0.22 -4.31 7.76
CA ALA A 80 -0.04 -5.76 7.70
C ALA A 80 -1.50 -6.18 7.98
N PRO A 81 -2.25 -5.56 8.90
CA PRO A 81 -3.66 -5.88 9.15
C PRO A 81 -4.58 -5.68 7.94
N LEU A 82 -4.20 -4.86 6.96
CA LEU A 82 -4.98 -4.59 5.74
C LEU A 82 -4.85 -5.70 4.69
N ARG A 83 -3.88 -6.61 4.83
CA ARG A 83 -3.67 -7.73 3.89
C ARG A 83 -4.95 -8.52 3.54
N PRO A 84 -5.78 -8.98 4.51
CA PRO A 84 -7.02 -9.69 4.20
C PRO A 84 -8.07 -8.84 3.46
N GLU A 85 -7.96 -7.52 3.48
CA GLU A 85 -8.85 -6.59 2.75
C GLU A 85 -8.40 -6.37 1.30
N VAL A 86 -7.33 -7.03 0.84
CA VAL A 86 -6.72 -6.79 -0.48
C VAL A 86 -6.55 -8.07 -1.28
N ILE A 87 -6.17 -9.18 -0.63
CA ILE A 87 -5.87 -10.42 -1.35
C ILE A 87 -7.13 -11.26 -1.59
N ASN A 88 -7.23 -11.86 -2.78
CA ASN A 88 -8.29 -12.81 -3.14
C ASN A 88 -9.74 -12.30 -2.97
N ILE A 89 -9.96 -10.98 -3.11
CA ILE A 89 -11.29 -10.35 -3.12
C ILE A 89 -11.63 -9.72 -4.47
#